data_AF-A0A6N3GRE7-F1
#
_entry.id   AF-A0A6N3GRE7-F1
#
_cell.length_a   1.000
_cell.length_b   1.000
_cell.length_c   1.000
_cell.angle_alpha   90.00
_cell.angle_beta   90.00
_cell.angle_gamma   90.00
#
_symmetry.space_group_name_H-M   'P 1'
#
loop_
_entity.id
_entity.type
_entity.pdbx_description
1 polymer ?
#
loop_
_entity_poly.entity_id
_entity_poly.type
_entity_poly.pdbx_seq_one_letter_code
_entity_poly.pdbx_strand_id
1 'polypeptide(L)'
;MAVRKIVSGSVKSRDGIPSNNNGLVISLKKPCSIFEDGEILKAKVISIEGTSPVNTATGLTQRVKVEFEVYMNDGNIRKLVQNFLLIEHDNQPFYQLLMTTVGRTDGVTPNDLIGQEVGIQIGNSKAESGTFSNVVAIVSLDELEEENNKTFNLEKQNIEDNVQEYEY
;
A
#
# COMPACT_ATOMS: atom_id res chain seq x y z
N MET A 1 42.75 37.69 -19.17
CA MET A 1 42.54 36.26 -18.87
C MET A 1 41.98 36.15 -17.46
N ALA A 2 40.80 35.56 -17.27
CA ALA A 2 40.20 35.39 -15.94
C ALA A 2 40.25 33.91 -15.55
N VAL A 3 40.98 33.59 -14.48
CA VAL A 3 41.12 32.23 -13.96
C VAL A 3 39.93 31.93 -13.05
N ARG A 4 39.08 30.97 -13.43
CA ARG A 4 38.01 30.45 -12.56
C ARG A 4 38.63 29.51 -11.52
N LYS A 5 38.57 29.89 -10.25
CA LYS A 5 38.98 29.06 -9.12
C LYS A 5 37.86 28.07 -8.79
N ILE A 6 38.08 26.79 -9.07
CA ILE A 6 37.19 25.72 -8.60
C ILE A 6 37.58 25.42 -7.15
N VAL A 7 36.64 25.60 -6.23
CA VAL A 7 36.81 25.25 -4.82
C VAL A 7 36.06 23.95 -4.57
N SER A 8 36.81 22.85 -4.41
CA SER A 8 36.26 21.55 -4.01
C SER A 8 36.10 21.51 -2.49
N GLY A 9 34.87 21.65 -1.99
CA GLY A 9 34.53 21.36 -0.60
C GLY A 9 33.97 19.95 -0.48
N SER A 10 34.60 19.10 0.35
CA SER A 10 34.01 17.82 0.75
C SER A 10 32.93 18.10 1.80
N VAL A 11 31.67 17.76 1.48
CA VAL A 11 30.54 17.89 2.41
C VAL A 11 30.59 16.70 3.36
N LYS A 12 31.02 16.93 4.60
CA LYS A 12 30.86 15.94 5.66
C LYS A 12 29.37 15.81 5.99
N SER A 13 28.84 14.58 5.95
CA SER A 13 27.49 14.26 6.42
C SER A 13 27.35 14.71 7.87
N ARG A 14 26.35 15.54 8.15
CA ARG A 14 26.08 16.03 9.50
C ARG A 14 25.23 15.00 10.22
N ASP A 15 25.90 13.99 10.76
CA ASP A 15 25.36 13.21 11.86
C ASP A 15 25.17 14.15 13.06
N GLY A 16 23.95 14.17 13.59
CA GLY A 16 23.58 14.87 14.82
C GLY A 16 22.96 16.25 14.60
N ILE A 17 21.70 16.39 15.00
CA ILE A 17 21.03 17.69 15.18
C ILE A 17 21.23 18.09 16.65
N PRO A 18 21.98 19.16 16.96
CA PRO A 18 21.90 19.80 18.26
C PRO A 18 20.75 20.80 18.28
N SER A 19 19.92 20.71 19.32
CA SER A 19 18.87 21.66 19.69
C SER A 19 19.45 23.02 20.08
N ASN A 20 18.84 24.11 19.63
CA ASN A 20 18.87 25.37 20.36
C ASN A 20 17.62 26.23 20.07
N ASN A 21 16.89 26.51 21.15
CA ASN A 21 15.97 27.61 21.46
C ASN A 21 15.22 28.31 20.31
N ASN A 22 13.89 28.19 20.35
CA ASN A 22 12.84 28.91 19.59
C ASN A 22 12.49 28.48 18.15
N GLY A 23 12.39 27.18 17.90
CA GLY A 23 11.69 26.65 16.72
C GLY A 23 11.17 25.25 16.99
N LEU A 24 9.87 25.02 16.83
CA LEU A 24 9.30 23.67 16.89
C LEU A 24 9.88 22.86 15.72
N VAL A 25 10.91 22.07 15.98
CA VAL A 25 11.43 21.11 15.00
C VAL A 25 10.48 19.91 15.02
N ILE A 26 9.54 19.88 14.08
CA ILE A 26 8.70 18.70 13.83
C ILE A 26 9.60 17.65 13.18
N SER A 27 10.06 16.69 13.98
CA SER A 27 10.77 15.52 13.46
C SER A 27 9.75 14.42 13.14
N LEU A 28 9.62 14.09 11.85
CA LEU A 28 8.83 12.95 11.41
C LEU A 28 9.61 11.67 11.69
N LYS A 29 8.99 10.73 12.40
CA LYS A 29 9.55 9.38 12.55
C LYS A 29 9.38 8.62 11.24
N LYS A 30 10.34 7.76 10.93
CA LYS A 30 10.19 6.80 9.82
C LYS A 30 8.97 5.91 10.11
N PRO A 31 8.11 5.65 9.12
CA PRO A 31 7.03 4.70 9.27
C PRO A 31 7.59 3.32 9.58
N CYS A 32 6.97 2.66 10.56
CA CYS A 32 7.16 1.26 10.87
C CYS A 32 5.83 0.56 10.68
N SER A 33 5.84 -0.61 10.04
CA SER A 33 4.64 -1.43 9.93
C SER A 33 4.24 -1.96 11.30
N ILE A 34 2.94 -1.93 11.55
CA ILE A 34 2.27 -2.55 12.70
C ILE A 34 1.63 -3.90 12.34
N PHE A 35 1.69 -4.28 11.05
CA PHE A 35 1.13 -5.51 10.48
C PHE A 35 2.28 -6.45 10.11
N GLU A 36 2.07 -7.75 10.27
CA GLU A 36 3.05 -8.73 9.82
C GLU A 36 3.04 -8.85 8.29
N ASP A 37 4.18 -9.23 7.70
CA ASP A 37 4.30 -9.37 6.25
C ASP A 37 3.63 -10.68 5.80
N GLY A 38 2.69 -10.58 4.85
CA GLY A 38 1.87 -11.70 4.39
C GLY A 38 0.66 -12.01 5.28
N GLU A 39 0.44 -11.23 6.34
CA GLU A 39 -0.70 -11.42 7.26
C GLU A 39 -2.03 -11.19 6.52
N ILE A 40 -3.00 -12.07 6.76
CA ILE A 40 -4.35 -11.96 6.22
C ILE A 40 -5.30 -11.67 7.37
N LEU A 41 -5.96 -10.52 7.33
CA LEU A 41 -6.79 -10.00 8.41
C LEU A 41 -8.18 -9.64 7.90
N LYS A 42 -9.18 -9.82 8.78
CA LYS A 42 -10.51 -9.27 8.54
C LYS A 42 -10.42 -7.74 8.57
N ALA A 43 -11.08 -7.09 7.62
CA ALA A 43 -11.17 -5.65 7.56
C ALA A 43 -12.55 -5.19 7.10
N LYS A 44 -12.92 -3.98 7.51
CA LYS A 44 -14.16 -3.30 7.10
C LYS A 44 -13.82 -2.03 6.34
N VAL A 45 -14.44 -1.83 5.19
CA VAL A 45 -14.31 -0.59 4.42
C VAL A 45 -15.05 0.52 5.15
N ILE A 46 -14.36 1.62 5.48
CA ILE A 46 -14.97 2.74 6.21
C ILE A 46 -15.10 4.01 5.39
N SER A 47 -14.23 4.24 4.41
CA SER A 47 -14.35 5.37 3.49
C SER A 47 -13.71 5.07 2.15
N ILE A 48 -14.26 5.69 1.10
CA ILE A 48 -13.71 5.67 -0.26
C ILE A 48 -13.81 7.08 -0.82
N GLU A 49 -12.70 7.62 -1.31
CA GLU A 49 -12.65 8.90 -2.00
C GLU A 49 -11.84 8.81 -3.30
N GLY A 50 -12.27 9.52 -4.34
CA GLY A 50 -11.46 9.67 -5.55
C GLY A 50 -10.21 10.50 -5.27
N THR A 51 -9.07 10.11 -5.82
CA THR A 51 -7.82 10.88 -5.73
C THR A 51 -7.27 11.19 -7.11
N SER A 52 -6.27 12.09 -7.16
CA SER A 52 -5.68 12.50 -8.44
C SER A 52 -5.16 11.28 -9.22
N PRO A 53 -5.45 11.17 -10.53
CA PRO A 53 -4.97 10.08 -11.36
C PRO A 53 -3.45 10.11 -11.50
N VAL A 54 -2.87 9.01 -11.96
CA VAL A 54 -1.42 8.87 -12.24
C VAL A 54 -1.18 8.28 -13.61
N ASN A 55 -0.05 8.66 -14.22
CA ASN A 55 0.39 8.05 -15.47
C ASN A 55 1.00 6.67 -15.19
N THR A 56 0.45 5.65 -15.82
CA THR A 56 0.97 4.28 -15.88
C THR A 56 1.43 3.99 -17.32
N ALA A 57 1.97 2.81 -17.56
CA ALA A 57 2.33 2.37 -18.91
C ALA A 57 1.15 2.35 -19.89
N THR A 58 -0.08 2.20 -19.38
CA THR A 58 -1.33 2.17 -20.18
C THR A 58 -1.97 3.55 -20.33
N GLY A 59 -1.37 4.60 -19.78
CA GLY A 59 -1.86 5.97 -19.84
C GLY A 59 -2.34 6.50 -18.49
N LEU A 60 -3.20 7.51 -18.51
CA LEU A 60 -3.70 8.15 -17.31
C LEU A 60 -4.72 7.23 -16.60
N THR A 61 -4.35 6.71 -15.44
CA THR A 61 -5.16 5.77 -14.65
C THR A 61 -5.78 6.45 -13.44
N GLN A 62 -7.08 6.25 -13.24
CA GLN A 62 -7.82 6.79 -12.09
C GLN A 62 -7.44 6.08 -10.80
N ARG A 63 -7.59 6.78 -9.67
CA ARG A 63 -7.27 6.25 -8.34
C ARG A 63 -8.35 6.56 -7.33
N VAL A 64 -8.44 5.69 -6.35
CA VAL A 64 -9.26 5.89 -5.15
C VAL A 64 -8.41 5.64 -3.91
N LYS A 65 -8.68 6.41 -2.86
CA LYS A 65 -8.18 6.14 -1.51
C LYS A 65 -9.28 5.41 -0.77
N VAL A 66 -8.92 4.27 -0.18
CA VAL A 66 -9.80 3.46 0.64
C VAL A 66 -9.21 3.40 2.04
N GLU A 67 -10.06 3.61 3.04
CA GLU A 67 -9.70 3.43 4.44
C GLU A 67 -10.41 2.19 4.97
N PHE A 68 -9.64 1.36 5.69
CA PHE A 68 -10.08 0.13 6.30
C PHE A 68 -9.94 0.20 7.82
N GLU A 69 -10.93 -0.32 8.53
CA GLU A 69 -10.79 -0.78 9.91
C GLU A 69 -10.37 -2.24 9.89
N VAL A 70 -9.15 -2.53 10.35
CA VAL A 70 -8.56 -3.86 10.39
C VAL A 70 -8.72 -4.45 11.79
N TYR A 71 -9.35 -5.61 11.88
CA TYR A 71 -9.57 -6.34 13.13
C TYR A 71 -8.34 -7.19 13.42
N MET A 72 -7.57 -6.80 14.43
CA MET A 72 -6.33 -7.48 14.81
C MET A 72 -6.62 -8.68 15.72
N ASN A 73 -5.71 -9.65 15.71
CA ASN A 73 -5.77 -10.83 16.57
C ASN A 73 -5.66 -10.51 18.08
N ASP A 74 -5.09 -9.35 18.43
CA ASP A 74 -5.01 -8.87 19.82
C ASP A 74 -6.33 -8.22 20.32
N GLY A 75 -7.38 -8.25 19.50
CA GLY A 75 -8.68 -7.65 19.77
C GLY A 75 -8.77 -6.14 19.51
N ASN A 76 -7.67 -5.50 19.11
CA ASN A 76 -7.67 -4.08 18.75
C ASN A 76 -8.14 -3.87 17.31
N ILE A 77 -8.65 -2.67 17.05
CA ILE A 77 -8.97 -2.21 15.69
C ILE A 77 -7.92 -1.19 15.27
N ARG A 78 -7.36 -1.37 14.07
CA ARG A 78 -6.36 -0.46 13.49
C ARG A 78 -6.85 0.09 12.17
N LYS A 79 -6.33 1.25 11.78
CA LYS A 79 -6.68 1.90 10.52
C LYS A 79 -5.60 1.66 9.49
N LEU A 80 -6.00 1.25 8.29
CA LEU A 80 -5.13 1.14 7.12
C LEU A 80 -5.72 1.99 6.00
N VAL A 81 -4.90 2.89 5.45
CA VAL A 81 -5.28 3.75 4.32
C VAL A 81 -4.47 3.34 3.11
N GLN A 82 -5.14 2.96 2.03
CA GLN A 82 -4.51 2.52 0.80
C GLN A 82 -5.01 3.34 -0.39
N ASN A 83 -4.11 3.72 -1.29
CA ASN A 83 -4.48 4.22 -2.61
C ASN A 83 -4.45 3.05 -3.59
N PHE A 84 -5.54 2.84 -4.31
CA PHE A 84 -5.65 1.85 -5.36
C PHE A 84 -5.73 2.49 -6.74
N LEU A 85 -5.15 1.80 -7.72
CA LEU A 85 -5.40 2.06 -9.14
C LEU A 85 -6.72 1.40 -9.53
N LEU A 86 -7.53 2.12 -10.30
CA LEU A 86 -8.78 1.60 -10.87
C LEU A 86 -8.47 0.90 -12.19
N ILE A 87 -8.08 -0.37 -12.10
CA ILE A 87 -7.74 -1.22 -13.25
C ILE A 87 -8.59 -2.48 -13.15
N GLU A 88 -9.29 -2.81 -14.23
CA GLU A 88 -10.13 -4.01 -14.33
C GLU A 88 -9.25 -5.23 -14.65
N HIS A 89 -8.71 -5.86 -13.60
CA HIS A 89 -7.84 -7.03 -13.72
C HIS A 89 -7.84 -7.84 -12.41
N ASP A 90 -7.89 -9.17 -12.49
CA ASP A 90 -8.07 -10.06 -11.33
C ASP A 90 -6.98 -9.91 -10.25
N ASN A 91 -5.75 -9.58 -10.66
CA ASN A 91 -4.63 -9.32 -9.72
C ASN A 91 -4.62 -7.91 -9.11
N GLN A 92 -5.63 -7.07 -9.37
CA GLN A 92 -5.71 -5.72 -8.82
C GLN A 92 -6.59 -5.72 -7.57
N PRO A 93 -6.08 -5.29 -6.39
CA PRO A 93 -6.84 -5.38 -5.15
C PRO A 93 -8.19 -4.66 -5.19
N PHE A 94 -8.29 -3.52 -5.88
CA PHE A 94 -9.58 -2.83 -5.97
C PHE A 94 -10.60 -3.58 -6.83
N TYR A 95 -10.16 -4.26 -7.89
CA TYR A 95 -11.03 -5.13 -8.66
C TYR A 95 -11.51 -6.32 -7.80
N GLN A 96 -10.61 -6.94 -7.05
CA GLN A 96 -10.95 -8.00 -6.09
C GLN A 96 -11.97 -7.51 -5.06
N LEU A 97 -11.80 -6.29 -4.52
CA LEU A 97 -12.78 -5.68 -3.62
C LEU A 97 -14.17 -5.61 -4.25
N LEU A 98 -14.28 -5.11 -5.48
CA LEU A 98 -15.56 -5.00 -6.19
C LEU A 98 -16.21 -6.37 -6.39
N MET A 99 -15.43 -7.36 -6.83
CA MET A 99 -15.92 -8.71 -7.09
C MET A 99 -16.32 -9.44 -5.82
N THR A 100 -15.55 -9.31 -4.74
CA THR A 100 -15.84 -9.95 -3.45
C THR A 100 -17.06 -9.36 -2.75
N THR A 101 -17.30 -8.05 -2.89
CA THR A 101 -18.36 -7.36 -2.16
C THR A 101 -19.66 -7.18 -2.95
N VAL A 102 -19.57 -6.78 -4.22
CA VAL A 102 -20.72 -6.45 -5.06
C VAL A 102 -20.90 -7.45 -6.20
N GLY A 103 -19.84 -8.14 -6.62
CA GLY A 103 -19.88 -9.13 -7.70
C GLY A 103 -19.99 -8.55 -9.10
N ARG A 104 -19.67 -7.26 -9.27
CA ARG A 104 -19.69 -6.55 -10.56
C ARG A 104 -18.74 -5.36 -10.56
N THR A 105 -18.32 -4.91 -11.74
CA THR A 105 -17.45 -3.74 -11.93
C THR A 105 -18.19 -2.49 -12.40
N ASP A 106 -19.38 -2.65 -12.97
CA ASP A 106 -20.16 -1.58 -13.58
C ASP A 106 -21.24 -1.01 -12.65
N GLY A 107 -21.39 0.32 -12.69
CA GLY A 107 -22.42 1.03 -11.92
C GLY A 107 -22.27 0.94 -10.40
N VAL A 108 -21.08 0.59 -9.88
CA VAL A 108 -20.79 0.53 -8.45
C VAL A 108 -20.52 1.94 -7.90
N THR A 109 -21.13 2.23 -6.76
CA THR A 109 -20.95 3.48 -6.02
C THR A 109 -20.16 3.24 -4.73
N PRO A 110 -19.50 4.27 -4.17
CA PRO A 110 -18.83 4.15 -2.88
C PRO A 110 -19.71 3.59 -1.76
N ASN A 111 -21.02 3.91 -1.77
CA ASN A 111 -21.97 3.45 -0.76
C ASN A 111 -22.22 1.94 -0.80
N ASP A 112 -21.99 1.29 -1.95
CA ASP A 112 -22.14 -0.16 -2.07
C ASP A 112 -21.01 -0.90 -1.36
N LEU A 113 -19.86 -0.23 -1.20
CA LEU A 113 -18.62 -0.79 -0.63
C LEU A 113 -18.43 -0.40 0.84
N ILE A 114 -18.83 0.80 1.24
CA ILE A 114 -18.69 1.26 2.62
C ILE A 114 -19.53 0.38 3.55
N GLY A 115 -18.89 -0.11 4.60
CA GLY A 115 -19.49 -1.00 5.58
C GLY A 115 -19.29 -2.48 5.27
N GLN A 116 -18.86 -2.84 4.05
CA GLN A 116 -18.58 -4.22 3.68
C GLN A 116 -17.33 -4.73 4.41
N GLU A 117 -17.37 -6.01 4.77
CA GLU A 117 -16.28 -6.71 5.42
C GLU A 117 -15.61 -7.68 4.44
N VAL A 118 -14.29 -7.70 4.42
CA VAL A 118 -13.46 -8.52 3.52
C VAL A 118 -12.22 -9.02 4.25
N GLY A 119 -11.58 -10.06 3.74
CA GLY A 119 -10.21 -10.39 4.12
C GLY A 119 -9.23 -9.53 3.31
N ILE A 120 -8.23 -8.96 3.96
CA ILE A 120 -7.13 -8.24 3.29
C ILE A 120 -5.81 -8.93 3.59
N GLN A 121 -5.01 -9.18 2.55
CA GLN A 121 -3.62 -9.58 2.72
C GLN A 121 -2.72 -8.35 2.71
N ILE A 122 -1.83 -8.26 3.69
CA ILE A 122 -0.94 -7.11 3.87
C ILE A 122 0.49 -7.51 3.47
N GLY A 123 1.06 -6.75 2.54
CA GLY A 123 2.47 -6.85 2.12
C GLY A 123 3.26 -5.61 2.55
N ASN A 124 4.40 -5.83 3.20
CA ASN A 124 5.26 -4.77 3.72
C ASN A 124 6.41 -4.46 2.75
N SER A 125 6.36 -3.28 2.13
CA SER A 125 7.47 -2.78 1.33
C SER A 125 8.47 -2.02 2.21
N LYS A 126 9.74 -2.45 2.19
CA LYS A 126 10.84 -1.76 2.89
C LYS A 126 11.51 -0.77 1.93
N ALA A 127 11.64 0.47 2.37
CA ALA A 127 12.42 1.52 1.70
C ALA A 127 13.36 2.19 2.70
N GLU A 128 14.34 2.96 2.22
CA GLU A 128 15.20 3.76 3.10
C GLU A 128 14.41 4.71 4.02
N SER A 129 13.25 5.16 3.53
CA SER A 129 12.32 6.04 4.26
C SER A 129 11.53 5.33 5.36
N GLY A 130 11.43 4.00 5.36
CA GLY A 130 10.71 3.21 6.36
C GLY A 130 10.05 1.96 5.78
N THR A 131 9.18 1.33 6.57
CA THR A 131 8.39 0.16 6.15
C THR A 131 6.94 0.58 5.99
N PHE A 132 6.37 0.30 4.81
CA PHE A 132 5.00 0.64 4.46
C PHE A 132 4.18 -0.63 4.24
N SER A 133 3.01 -0.67 4.86
CA SER A 133 2.04 -1.77 4.72
C SER A 133 1.10 -1.44 3.56
N ASN A 134 0.99 -2.37 2.61
CA ASN A 134 0.10 -2.23 1.46
C ASN A 134 -0.87 -3.40 1.43
N VAL A 135 -2.11 -3.14 1.01
CA VAL A 135 -3.03 -4.22 0.66
C VAL A 135 -2.59 -4.83 -0.67
N VAL A 136 -2.20 -6.11 -0.65
CA VAL A 136 -1.70 -6.83 -1.83
C VAL A 136 -2.74 -7.76 -2.44
N ALA A 137 -3.71 -8.23 -1.65
CA ALA A 137 -4.85 -9.01 -2.12
C ALA A 137 -6.07 -8.76 -1.23
N ILE A 138 -7.26 -8.98 -1.80
CA ILE A 138 -8.55 -8.94 -1.12
C ILE A 138 -9.27 -10.25 -1.40
N VAL A 139 -9.73 -10.91 -0.34
CA VAL A 139 -10.38 -12.22 -0.36
C VAL A 139 -11.73 -12.14 0.35
N SER A 140 -12.62 -13.09 0.06
CA SER A 140 -13.89 -13.21 0.77
C SER A 140 -13.69 -13.65 2.21
N LEU A 141 -14.68 -13.38 3.07
CA LEU A 141 -14.62 -13.85 4.46
C LEU A 141 -14.72 -15.38 4.55
N ASP A 142 -15.45 -16.02 3.63
CA ASP A 142 -15.54 -17.48 3.57
C ASP A 142 -14.16 -18.09 3.27
N GLU A 143 -13.43 -17.52 2.30
CA GLU A 143 -12.03 -17.92 2.01
C GLU A 143 -11.11 -17.69 3.22
N LEU A 144 -11.29 -16.59 3.96
CA LEU A 144 -10.52 -16.30 5.18
C LEU A 144 -10.80 -17.31 6.32
N GLU A 145 -12.04 -17.74 6.47
CA GLU A 145 -12.43 -18.78 7.43
C GLU A 145 -11.89 -20.16 7.02
N GLU A 146 -11.81 -20.44 5.72
CA GLU A 146 -11.15 -21.64 5.19
C GLU A 146 -9.64 -21.60 5.38
N GLU A 147 -8.97 -20.45 5.19
CA GLU A 147 -7.54 -20.24 5.41
C GLU A 147 -7.12 -20.46 6.87
N ASN A 148 -7.91 -19.95 7.82
CA ASN A 148 -7.70 -20.20 9.25
C ASN A 148 -7.79 -21.69 9.60
N ASN A 149 -8.53 -22.47 8.80
CA ASN A 149 -8.67 -23.92 8.96
C ASN A 149 -7.69 -24.74 8.12
N LYS A 150 -7.15 -24.16 7.04
CA LYS A 150 -6.19 -24.80 6.12
C LYS A 150 -5.24 -23.74 5.60
N THR A 151 -3.98 -23.84 6.04
CA THR A 151 -2.84 -23.08 5.52
C THR A 151 -2.85 -23.12 3.99
N PHE A 152 -3.34 -22.07 3.35
CA PHE A 152 -3.47 -22.04 1.91
C PHE A 152 -2.08 -21.77 1.34
N ASN A 153 -1.55 -22.74 0.61
CA ASN A 153 -0.49 -22.49 -0.35
C ASN A 153 -1.12 -21.62 -1.44
N LEU A 154 -1.06 -20.30 -1.29
CA LEU A 154 -0.98 -19.46 -2.48
C LEU A 154 0.29 -19.94 -3.17
N GLU A 155 0.11 -20.71 -4.25
CA GLU A 155 1.16 -20.87 -5.23
C GLU A 155 1.62 -19.46 -5.56
N LYS A 156 2.83 -19.12 -5.09
CA LYS A 156 3.63 -18.09 -5.71
C LYS A 156 3.57 -18.41 -7.20
N GLN A 157 2.74 -17.69 -7.96
CA GLN A 157 3.02 -17.57 -9.37
C GLN A 157 4.46 -17.09 -9.42
N ASN A 158 5.34 -17.97 -9.89
CA ASN A 158 6.74 -17.69 -10.09
C ASN A 158 6.85 -16.40 -10.90
N ILE A 159 7.07 -15.29 -10.19
CA ILE A 159 7.78 -14.14 -10.74
C ILE A 159 9.26 -14.49 -10.60
N GLU A 160 9.65 -15.60 -11.20
CA GLU A 160 11.04 -15.86 -11.58
C GLU A 160 11.15 -15.43 -13.04
N ASP A 161 11.99 -14.42 -13.26
CA ASP A 161 12.66 -14.08 -14.52
C ASP A 161 11.80 -13.84 -15.77
N ASN A 162 11.32 -12.60 -15.90
CA ASN A 162 11.26 -11.94 -17.21
C ASN A 162 11.46 -10.42 -17.06
N VAL A 163 12.60 -10.02 -16.48
CA VAL A 163 13.22 -8.75 -16.86
C VAL A 163 13.99 -9.03 -18.15
N GLN A 164 13.31 -8.92 -19.30
CA GLN A 164 14.04 -8.71 -20.55
C GLN A 164 14.56 -7.27 -20.51
N GLU A 165 15.84 -7.13 -20.17
CA GLU A 165 16.61 -5.94 -20.49
C GLU A 165 16.51 -5.71 -22.00
N TYR A 166 15.82 -4.65 -22.40
CA TYR A 166 15.96 -4.13 -23.76
C TYR A 166 17.16 -3.19 -23.76
N GLU A 167 18.30 -3.69 -24.24
CA GLU A 167 19.40 -2.83 -24.69
C GLU A 167 18.94 -2.05 -25.93
N TYR A 168 19.10 -0.72 -25.91
CA TYR A 168 19.03 0.15 -27.08
C TYR A 168 20.45 0.51 -27.54
#